data_AF-A0A644U541-F1
#
_entry.id   AF-A0A644U541-F1
#
_cell.length_a   1.000
_cell.length_b   1.000
_cell.length_c   1.000
_cell.angle_alpha   90.00
_cell.angle_beta   90.00
_cell.angle_gamma   90.00
#
_symmetry.space_group_name_H-M   'P 1'
#
loop_
_entity.id
_entity.type
_entity.pdbx_description
1 polymer ?
#
loop_
_entity_poly.entity_id
_entity_poly.type
_entity_poly.pdbx_seq_one_letter_code
_entity_poly.pdbx_strand_id
1 'polypeptide(L)'
;MNKKRLVVAFSGPSNSGKTTAIVKVASILQDQSFKVCIVKHDPKDKAMFDREGKDSFKFSQTGADVAVVSPNKTTYFKKSTSSIDDLIELFKDFDYLLVEGLKTLELPRISIFRDRLDESYFEVTNAIACDETINKNDIPKNIEILDLNNPDEIINWIDKNAKRV
;
A
#
# COMPACT_ATOMS: atom_id res chain seq x y z
N MET A 1 -1.65 -13.55 20.17
CA MET A 1 -2.34 -13.63 18.86
C MET A 1 -1.32 -14.09 17.83
N ASN A 2 -1.66 -15.05 16.96
CA ASN A 2 -0.76 -15.44 15.87
C ASN A 2 -0.54 -14.24 14.95
N LYS A 3 0.73 -13.84 14.74
CA LYS A 3 1.08 -12.75 13.82
C LYS A 3 0.61 -13.12 12.41
N LYS A 4 -0.18 -12.23 11.78
CA LYS A 4 -0.72 -12.48 10.45
C LYS A 4 0.33 -12.29 9.35
N ARG A 5 1.23 -11.31 9.49
CA ARG A 5 2.28 -10.94 8.50
C ARG A 5 1.83 -11.11 7.05
N LEU A 6 0.84 -10.32 6.68
CA LEU A 6 0.22 -10.33 5.35
C LEU A 6 0.72 -9.16 4.51
N VAL A 7 0.96 -9.42 3.22
CA VAL A 7 1.45 -8.43 2.26
C VAL A 7 0.53 -8.41 1.05
N VAL A 8 0.03 -7.22 0.70
CA VAL A 8 -0.92 -7.01 -0.38
C VAL A 8 -0.61 -5.71 -1.12
N ALA A 9 -0.83 -5.69 -2.43
CA ALA A 9 -0.65 -4.51 -3.25
C ALA A 9 -1.98 -3.87 -3.66
N PHE A 10 -1.96 -2.55 -3.81
CA PHE A 10 -3.04 -1.72 -4.29
C PHE A 10 -2.59 -0.98 -5.54
N SER A 11 -3.42 -1.02 -6.57
CA SER A 11 -3.18 -0.31 -7.83
C SER A 11 -4.45 0.31 -8.38
N GLY A 12 -4.34 1.00 -9.52
CA GLY A 12 -5.45 1.67 -10.18
C GLY A 12 -5.07 3.06 -10.70
N PRO A 13 -5.89 3.65 -11.57
CA PRO A 13 -5.65 4.95 -12.19
C PRO A 13 -5.44 6.08 -11.17
N SER A 14 -4.78 7.16 -11.57
CA SER A 14 -4.72 8.36 -10.73
C SER A 14 -6.13 8.81 -10.36
N ASN A 15 -6.31 9.32 -9.14
CA ASN A 15 -7.59 9.78 -8.61
C ASN A 15 -8.70 8.73 -8.45
N SER A 16 -8.41 7.42 -8.60
CA SER A 16 -9.41 6.37 -8.36
C SER A 16 -9.79 6.15 -6.90
N GLY A 17 -9.17 6.86 -5.95
CA GLY A 17 -9.43 6.71 -4.51
C GLY A 17 -8.54 5.69 -3.79
N LYS A 18 -7.48 5.18 -4.43
CA LYS A 18 -6.51 4.23 -3.82
C LYS A 18 -6.05 4.63 -2.43
N THR A 19 -5.46 5.83 -2.30
CA THR A 19 -4.90 6.30 -1.04
C THR A 19 -6.00 6.41 0.02
N THR A 20 -7.21 6.83 -0.37
CA THR A 20 -8.37 6.86 0.53
C THR A 20 -8.77 5.47 1.01
N ALA A 21 -8.81 4.47 0.12
CA ALA A 21 -9.12 3.08 0.49
C ALA A 21 -8.07 2.50 1.44
N ILE A 22 -6.78 2.69 1.13
CA ILE A 22 -5.66 2.24 1.97
C ILE A 22 -5.73 2.89 3.35
N VAL A 23 -5.98 4.19 3.44
CA VAL A 23 -6.10 4.90 4.73
C VAL A 23 -7.27 4.37 5.55
N LYS A 24 -8.44 4.14 4.95
CA LYS A 24 -9.60 3.55 5.65
C LYS A 24 -9.31 2.15 6.17
N VAL A 25 -8.73 1.29 5.33
CA VAL A 25 -8.33 -0.07 5.71
C VAL A 25 -7.31 -0.05 6.84
N ALA A 26 -6.28 0.78 6.73
CA ALA A 26 -5.25 0.92 7.76
C ALA A 26 -5.83 1.39 9.10
N SER A 27 -6.74 2.37 9.08
CA SER A 27 -7.42 2.87 10.29
C SER A 27 -8.20 1.77 11.00
N ILE A 28 -9.03 1.00 10.27
CA ILE A 28 -9.83 -0.08 10.86
C ILE A 28 -8.93 -1.16 11.47
N LEU A 29 -7.86 -1.55 10.76
CA LEU A 29 -6.90 -2.54 11.26
C LEU A 29 -6.17 -2.04 12.53
N GLN A 30 -5.79 -0.75 12.56
CA GLN A 30 -5.14 -0.14 13.73
C GLN A 30 -6.09 -0.04 14.93
N ASP A 31 -7.37 0.29 14.71
CA ASP A 31 -8.40 0.29 15.76
C ASP A 31 -8.60 -1.11 16.35
N GLN A 32 -8.36 -2.16 15.56
CA GLN A 32 -8.31 -3.56 15.99
C GLN A 32 -6.96 -3.97 16.62
N SER A 33 -6.08 -3.00 16.90
CA SER A 33 -4.74 -3.20 17.49
C SER A 33 -3.74 -3.97 16.61
N PHE A 34 -3.98 -4.07 15.30
CA PHE A 34 -2.99 -4.63 14.36
C PHE A 34 -1.91 -3.63 14.01
N LYS A 35 -0.69 -4.12 13.81
CA LYS A 35 0.44 -3.31 13.32
C LYS A 35 0.39 -3.22 11.80
N VAL A 36 0.24 -2.00 11.29
CA VAL A 36 0.12 -1.74 9.85
C VAL A 36 1.34 -0.96 9.34
N CYS A 37 1.97 -1.47 8.28
CA CYS A 37 2.99 -0.77 7.51
C CYS A 37 2.43 -0.41 6.13
N ILE A 38 2.78 0.77 5.63
CA ILE A 38 2.37 1.22 4.30
C ILE A 38 3.62 1.54 3.50
N VAL A 39 3.75 0.93 2.34
CA VAL A 39 4.83 1.20 1.38
C VAL A 39 4.20 1.88 0.18
N LYS A 40 4.66 3.08 -0.16
CA LYS A 40 4.26 3.76 -1.38
C LYS A 40 5.41 3.78 -2.36
N HIS A 41 5.17 3.30 -3.57
CA HIS A 41 6.12 3.46 -4.66
C HIS A 41 5.85 4.75 -5.42
N ASP A 42 6.83 5.64 -5.43
CA ASP A 42 6.79 6.88 -6.17
C ASP A 42 7.79 6.85 -7.34
N PRO A 43 7.36 6.43 -8.53
CA PRO A 43 8.25 6.34 -9.69
C PRO A 43 8.74 7.71 -10.20
N LYS A 44 8.16 8.82 -9.71
CA LYS A 44 8.52 10.17 -10.15
C LYS A 44 9.36 10.94 -9.14
N ASP A 45 9.74 10.31 -8.02
CA ASP A 45 10.57 10.90 -6.96
C ASP A 45 10.07 12.28 -6.49
N LYS A 46 8.77 12.38 -6.23
CA LYS A 46 8.08 13.61 -5.80
C LYS A 46 7.77 13.64 -4.31
N ALA A 47 7.78 12.48 -3.64
CA ALA A 47 7.44 12.35 -2.24
C ALA A 47 8.51 13.00 -1.36
N MET A 48 8.13 14.04 -0.62
CA MET A 48 8.99 14.70 0.35
C MET A 48 8.41 14.50 1.75
N PHE A 49 9.18 13.88 2.64
CA PHE A 49 8.81 13.66 4.05
C PHE A 49 9.52 14.61 5.01
N ASP A 50 10.59 15.29 4.55
CA ASP A 50 11.30 16.31 5.33
C ASP A 50 11.07 17.72 4.78
N ARG A 51 11.45 18.73 5.56
CA ARG A 51 11.35 20.15 5.19
C ARG A 51 12.73 20.73 4.92
N GLU A 52 12.83 21.44 3.81
CA GLU A 52 14.04 22.19 3.46
C GLU A 52 14.44 23.19 4.57
N GLY A 53 15.75 23.35 4.78
CA GLY A 53 16.31 24.25 5.79
C GLY A 53 16.45 23.65 7.21
N LYS A 54 16.00 22.41 7.46
CA LYS A 54 16.26 21.69 8.71
C LYS A 54 17.59 20.93 8.67
N ASP A 55 18.16 20.62 9.85
CA ASP A 55 19.41 19.86 9.93
C ASP A 55 19.26 18.43 9.40
N SER A 56 18.10 17.81 9.63
CA SER A 56 17.75 16.51 9.06
C SER A 56 17.78 16.51 7.52
N PHE A 57 17.34 17.62 6.90
CA PHE A 57 17.41 17.79 5.45
C PHE A 57 18.87 17.92 4.99
N LYS A 58 19.71 18.69 5.69
CA LYS A 58 21.14 18.78 5.38
C LYS A 58 21.84 17.42 5.50
N PHE A 59 21.51 16.63 6.52
CA PHE A 59 22.06 15.28 6.69
C PHE A 59 21.67 14.36 5.52
N SER A 60 20.42 14.41 5.05
CA SER A 60 19.97 13.56 3.93
C SER A 60 20.65 13.90 2.59
N GLN A 61 21.17 15.12 2.44
CA GLN A 61 21.95 15.51 1.26
C GLN A 61 23.39 14.98 1.26
N THR A 62 23.91 14.48 2.40
CA THR A 62 25.30 14.00 2.49
C THR A 62 25.53 12.69 1.72
N GLY A 63 24.45 11.97 1.37
CA GLY A 63 24.51 10.63 0.81
C GLY A 63 24.63 9.51 1.86
N ALA A 64 24.75 9.85 3.14
CA ALA A 64 24.65 8.89 4.23
C ALA A 64 23.20 8.43 4.45
N ASP A 65 23.06 7.25 5.05
CA ASP A 65 21.81 6.87 5.69
C ASP A 65 21.63 7.69 6.97
N VAL A 66 20.42 8.20 7.19
CA VAL A 66 20.12 9.15 8.28
C VAL A 66 18.91 8.66 9.07
N ALA A 67 19.02 8.65 10.39
CA ALA A 67 17.89 8.43 11.30
C ALA A 67 17.67 9.66 12.18
N VAL A 68 16.42 10.04 12.35
CA VAL A 68 15.97 11.06 13.31
C VAL A 68 15.04 10.39 14.31
N VAL A 69 15.47 10.32 15.57
CA VAL A 69 14.70 9.72 16.66
C VAL A 69 14.03 10.82 17.48
N SER A 70 12.73 10.69 17.70
CA SER A 70 11.89 11.57 18.52
C SER A 70 11.12 10.74 19.55
N PRO A 71 10.52 11.34 20.61
CA PRO A 71 9.83 10.58 21.65
C PRO A 71 8.78 9.57 21.15
N ASN A 72 8.08 9.90 20.06
CA ASN A 72 6.97 9.10 19.53
C ASN A 72 7.15 8.68 18.07
N LYS A 73 8.31 8.93 17.45
CA LYS A 73 8.54 8.60 16.04
C LYS A 73 10.03 8.44 15.72
N THR A 74 10.31 7.57 14.76
CA THR A 74 11.61 7.52 14.10
C THR A 74 11.39 7.75 12.62
N THR A 75 12.17 8.67 12.03
CA THR A 75 12.25 8.84 10.59
C THR A 75 13.58 8.28 10.11
N TYR A 76 13.57 7.44 9.09
CA TYR A 76 14.76 6.85 8.50
C TYR A 76 14.82 7.18 7.01
N PHE A 77 15.93 7.77 6.58
CA PHE A 77 16.26 8.04 5.19
C PHE A 77 17.37 7.07 4.77
N LYS A 78 17.06 6.21 3.80
CA LYS A 78 18.02 5.33 3.15
C LYS A 78 18.34 5.91 1.78
N LYS A 79 19.63 6.06 1.45
CA LYS A 79 20.01 6.68 0.17
C LYS A 79 19.80 5.74 -1.04
N SER A 80 19.86 4.43 -0.80
CA SER A 80 19.68 3.41 -1.83
C SER A 80 18.23 2.95 -1.94
N THR A 81 17.86 2.44 -3.12
CA THR A 81 16.57 1.78 -3.33
C THR A 81 16.46 0.50 -2.50
N SER A 82 15.23 0.08 -2.18
CA SER A 82 14.95 -1.15 -1.45
C SER A 82 13.91 -1.98 -2.19
N SER A 83 14.12 -3.29 -2.23
CA SER A 83 13.09 -4.24 -2.65
C SER A 83 11.98 -4.35 -1.60
N ILE A 84 10.87 -5.01 -1.93
CA ILE A 84 9.83 -5.28 -0.92
C ILE A 84 10.34 -6.22 0.16
N ASP A 85 11.17 -7.20 -0.18
CA ASP A 85 11.73 -8.14 0.80
C ASP A 85 12.64 -7.41 1.79
N ASP A 86 13.47 -6.47 1.32
CA ASP A 86 14.26 -5.58 2.20
C ASP A 86 13.38 -4.79 3.17
N LEU A 87 12.22 -4.28 2.70
CA LEU A 87 11.28 -3.51 3.52
C LEU A 87 10.54 -4.40 4.52
N ILE A 88 10.19 -5.63 4.14
CA ILE A 88 9.59 -6.63 5.03
C ILE A 88 10.55 -6.94 6.18
N GLU A 89 11.84 -7.09 5.90
CA GLU A 89 12.87 -7.30 6.91
C GLU A 89 13.10 -6.06 7.78
N LEU A 90 13.11 -4.86 7.17
CA LEU A 90 13.30 -3.59 7.88
C LEU A 90 12.18 -3.33 8.89
N PHE A 91 10.91 -3.52 8.49
CA PHE A 91 9.79 -3.26 9.40
C PHE A 91 9.63 -4.35 10.44
N LYS A 92 9.88 -5.63 10.10
CA LYS A 92 9.90 -6.87 10.92
C LYS A 92 8.65 -7.18 11.77
N ASP A 93 8.11 -6.19 12.46
CA ASP A 93 7.05 -6.25 13.46
C ASP A 93 5.77 -5.59 12.93
N PHE A 94 5.15 -6.23 11.94
CA PHE A 94 3.86 -5.84 11.38
C PHE A 94 2.92 -7.05 11.29
N ASP A 95 1.62 -6.78 11.19
CA ASP A 95 0.58 -7.74 10.86
C ASP A 95 0.14 -7.59 9.41
N TYR A 96 0.08 -6.35 8.90
CA TYR A 96 -0.27 -6.02 7.52
C TYR A 96 0.75 -5.06 6.90
N LEU A 97 1.20 -5.36 5.68
CA LEU A 97 2.00 -4.46 4.86
C LEU A 97 1.22 -4.16 3.57
N LEU A 98 0.78 -2.91 3.45
CA LEU A 98 -0.04 -2.42 2.34
C LEU A 98 0.85 -1.68 1.34
N VAL A 99 0.95 -2.16 0.11
CA VAL A 99 1.79 -1.57 -0.93
C VAL A 99 0.95 -0.75 -1.90
N GLU A 100 1.13 0.57 -1.96
CA GLU A 100 0.55 1.42 -3.01
C GLU A 100 1.49 1.46 -4.23
N GLY A 101 1.06 0.91 -5.36
CA GLY A 101 1.78 0.96 -6.64
C GLY A 101 2.48 -0.36 -7.03
N LEU A 102 3.62 -0.22 -7.73
CA LEU A 102 4.47 -1.32 -8.22
C LEU A 102 3.72 -2.40 -8.99
N LYS A 103 3.24 -2.09 -10.20
CA LYS A 103 2.49 -3.04 -11.05
C LYS A 103 3.24 -4.35 -11.34
N THR A 104 4.58 -4.32 -11.32
CA THR A 104 5.45 -5.44 -11.66
C THR A 104 5.72 -6.40 -10.50
N LEU A 105 5.28 -6.08 -9.27
CA LEU A 105 5.42 -7.00 -8.16
C LEU A 105 4.37 -8.10 -8.22
N GLU A 106 4.85 -9.34 -8.11
CA GLU A 106 4.04 -10.55 -7.90
C GLU A 106 3.54 -10.61 -6.45
N LEU A 107 2.57 -9.74 -6.15
CA LEU A 107 1.82 -9.74 -4.90
C LEU A 107 0.33 -9.86 -5.21
N PRO A 108 -0.45 -10.52 -4.35
CA PRO A 108 -1.90 -10.42 -4.40
C PRO A 108 -2.32 -8.95 -4.44
N ARG A 109 -3.18 -8.62 -5.39
CA ARG A 109 -3.42 -7.22 -5.77
C ARG A 109 -4.89 -6.88 -5.88
N ILE A 110 -5.22 -5.74 -5.25
CA ILE A 110 -6.52 -5.09 -5.36
C ILE A 110 -6.36 -3.85 -6.25
N SER A 111 -7.04 -3.80 -7.39
CA SER A 111 -7.13 -2.58 -8.20
C SER A 111 -8.38 -1.79 -7.84
N ILE A 112 -8.20 -0.49 -7.64
CA ILE A 112 -9.26 0.44 -7.26
C ILE A 112 -9.71 1.22 -8.49
N PHE A 113 -11.01 1.14 -8.78
CA PHE A 113 -11.64 1.81 -9.93
C PHE A 113 -12.86 2.63 -9.51
N ARG A 114 -13.00 3.78 -10.16
CA ARG A 114 -14.17 4.67 -10.15
C ARG A 114 -14.26 5.33 -11.53
N ASP A 115 -15.47 5.64 -11.96
CA ASP A 115 -15.89 6.26 -13.22
C ASP A 115 -15.56 5.46 -14.49
N ARG A 116 -14.37 4.86 -14.56
CA ARG A 116 -13.92 4.05 -15.69
C ARG A 116 -13.03 2.89 -15.24
N LEU A 117 -13.14 1.78 -15.95
CA LEU A 117 -12.16 0.70 -15.91
C LEU A 117 -10.93 1.07 -16.74
N ASP A 118 -9.80 0.46 -16.40
CA ASP A 118 -8.58 0.48 -17.20
C ASP A 118 -8.08 -0.96 -17.31
N GLU A 119 -8.30 -1.56 -18.47
CA GLU A 119 -8.01 -2.97 -18.74
C GLU A 119 -6.52 -3.29 -18.59
N SER A 120 -5.63 -2.28 -18.67
CA SER A 120 -4.18 -2.45 -18.46
C SER A 120 -3.79 -2.91 -17.05
N TYR A 121 -4.75 -3.00 -16.12
CA TYR A 121 -4.54 -3.54 -14.78
C TYR A 121 -5.04 -4.98 -14.63
N PHE A 122 -5.87 -5.50 -15.54
CA PHE A 122 -6.55 -6.78 -15.34
C PHE A 122 -5.58 -7.95 -15.23
N GLU A 123 -4.52 -7.96 -16.02
CA GLU A 123 -3.52 -9.04 -16.02
C GLU A 123 -2.78 -9.19 -14.68
N VAL A 124 -2.61 -8.09 -13.94
CA VAL A 124 -1.87 -8.09 -12.67
C VAL A 124 -2.77 -8.09 -11.44
N THR A 125 -4.10 -8.04 -11.63
CA THR A 125 -5.08 -7.84 -10.57
C THR A 125 -5.78 -9.13 -10.19
N ASN A 126 -5.92 -9.38 -8.88
CA ASN A 126 -6.68 -10.51 -8.37
C ASN A 126 -8.10 -10.10 -7.96
N ALA A 127 -8.27 -8.87 -7.45
CA ALA A 127 -9.57 -8.32 -7.10
C ALA A 127 -9.70 -6.86 -7.56
N ILE A 128 -10.89 -6.47 -7.98
CA ILE A 128 -11.25 -5.07 -8.24
C ILE A 128 -12.18 -4.60 -7.15
N ALA A 129 -11.79 -3.54 -6.43
CA ALA A 129 -12.72 -2.79 -5.59
C ALA A 129 -13.23 -1.58 -6.37
N CYS A 130 -14.53 -1.52 -6.61
CA CYS A 130 -15.17 -0.43 -7.35
C CYS A 130 -16.47 0.03 -6.68
N ASP A 131 -16.92 1.22 -7.04
CA ASP A 131 -18.22 1.75 -6.62
C ASP A 131 -19.28 1.56 -7.73
N GLU A 132 -20.46 2.13 -7.54
CA GLU A 132 -21.60 2.02 -8.45
C GLU A 132 -21.39 2.62 -9.85
N THR A 133 -20.34 3.43 -10.04
CA THR A 133 -20.02 4.04 -11.33
C THR A 133 -19.43 3.04 -12.33
N ILE A 134 -18.99 1.88 -11.85
CA ILE A 134 -18.40 0.82 -12.66
C ILE A 134 -19.44 -0.26 -12.99
N ASN A 135 -19.59 -0.56 -14.27
CA ASN A 135 -20.38 -1.71 -14.71
C ASN A 135 -19.59 -3.01 -14.47
N LYS A 136 -20.05 -3.78 -13.47
CA LYS A 136 -19.42 -5.04 -13.04
C LYS A 136 -19.37 -6.11 -14.14
N ASN A 137 -20.22 -6.03 -15.16
CA ASN A 137 -20.21 -6.99 -16.29
C ASN A 137 -18.98 -6.83 -17.19
N ASP A 138 -18.31 -5.67 -17.14
CA ASP A 138 -17.12 -5.39 -17.93
C ASP A 138 -15.83 -5.91 -17.25
N ILE A 139 -15.97 -6.50 -16.05
CA ILE A 139 -14.85 -7.10 -15.30
C ILE A 139 -14.74 -8.60 -15.67
N PRO A 140 -13.52 -9.09 -16.02
CA PRO A 140 -13.28 -10.50 -16.27
C PRO A 140 -13.73 -11.40 -15.12
N LYS A 141 -14.36 -12.54 -15.43
CA LYS A 141 -14.94 -13.46 -14.44
C LYS A 141 -13.94 -14.07 -13.45
N ASN A 142 -12.65 -14.06 -13.79
CA ASN A 142 -11.58 -14.57 -12.94
C ASN A 142 -11.08 -13.54 -11.91
N ILE A 143 -11.59 -12.31 -11.93
CA ILE A 143 -11.25 -11.25 -10.98
C ILE A 143 -12.40 -11.12 -9.98
N GLU A 144 -12.08 -11.19 -8.69
CA GLU A 144 -13.06 -10.96 -7.63
C GLU A 144 -13.50 -9.49 -7.62
N ILE A 145 -14.79 -9.24 -7.40
CA ILE A 145 -15.35 -7.88 -7.35
C ILE A 145 -15.70 -7.57 -5.90
N LEU A 146 -15.16 -6.48 -5.37
CA LEU A 146 -15.36 -6.00 -4.01
C LEU A 146 -16.10 -4.65 -4.03
N ASP A 147 -16.90 -4.36 -3.02
CA ASP A 147 -17.47 -3.02 -2.83
C ASP A 147 -16.42 -2.06 -2.25
N LEU A 148 -16.03 -1.05 -3.03
CA LEU A 148 -15.08 -0.02 -2.60
C LEU A 148 -15.56 0.79 -1.39
N ASN A 149 -16.88 0.88 -1.19
CA ASN A 149 -17.50 1.59 -0.08
C ASN A 149 -17.66 0.70 1.17
N ASN A 150 -17.24 -0.57 1.11
CA ASN A 150 -17.21 -1.51 2.22
C ASN A 150 -15.77 -1.94 2.56
N PRO A 151 -15.03 -1.17 3.39
CA PRO A 151 -13.66 -1.50 3.76
C PRO A 151 -13.48 -2.86 4.44
N ASP A 152 -14.50 -3.36 5.15
CA ASP A 152 -14.45 -4.68 5.79
C ASP A 152 -14.40 -5.80 4.76
N GLU A 153 -15.04 -5.64 3.60
CA GLU A 153 -14.95 -6.59 2.49
C GLU A 153 -13.52 -6.65 1.93
N ILE A 154 -12.88 -5.49 1.79
CA ILE A 154 -11.47 -5.39 1.39
C ILE A 154 -10.57 -6.10 2.41
N ILE A 155 -10.78 -5.87 3.71
CA ILE A 155 -10.01 -6.52 4.79
C ILE A 155 -10.21 -8.04 4.76
N ASN A 156 -11.44 -8.51 4.59
CA ASN A 156 -11.75 -9.93 4.51
C ASN A 156 -11.08 -10.59 3.30
N TRP A 157 -11.00 -9.88 2.17
CA TRP A 157 -10.27 -10.36 1.00
C TRP A 157 -8.77 -10.45 1.28
N ILE A 158 -8.19 -9.42 1.92
CA ILE A 158 -6.76 -9.40 2.32
C ILE A 158 -6.45 -10.59 3.24
N ASP A 159 -7.28 -10.84 4.25
CA ASP A 159 -7.08 -11.94 5.21
C ASP A 159 -7.03 -13.33 4.55
N LYS A 160 -7.79 -13.51 3.46
CA LYS A 160 -7.87 -14.77 2.73
C LYS A 160 -6.75 -14.92 1.68
N ASN A 161 -6.41 -13.83 1.00
CA ASN A 161 -5.67 -13.89 -0.27
C ASN A 161 -4.28 -13.24 -0.23
N ALA A 162 -3.97 -12.42 0.78
CA ALA A 162 -2.67 -11.75 0.85
C ALA A 162 -1.51 -12.73 1.08
N LYS A 163 -0.32 -12.36 0.62
CA LYS A 163 0.89 -13.17 0.77
C LYS A 163 1.31 -13.18 2.24
N ARG A 164 1.47 -14.38 2.82
CA ARG A 164 2.02 -14.55 4.17
C ARG A 164 3.54 -14.60 4.13
N VAL A 165 4.21 -13.86 5.02
CA VAL A 165 5.69 -13.73 5.06
C VAL A 165 6.31 -13.89 6.43
#